data_AF-A0A7J6UFR7-F1
#
_entry.id   AF-A0A7J6UFR7-F1
#
_cell.length_a   1.000
_cell.length_b   1.000
_cell.length_c   1.000
_cell.angle_alpha   90.00
_cell.angle_beta   90.00
_cell.angle_gamma   90.00
#
_symmetry.space_group_name_H-M   'P 1'
#
loop_
_entity.id
_entity.type
_entity.pdbx_description
1 polymer ?
#
loop_
_entity_poly.entity_id
_entity_poly.type
_entity_poly.pdbx_seq_one_letter_code
_entity_poly.pdbx_strand_id
1 'polypeptide(L)'
;VALRKLKYFRASAVVMEKVQNGTRCHLITADVDGTLLDVTQLDWLVAPKSAEDRHKADMKKFEEKISRYVPAVVVVSAMDIRCRGLMRDLSDSCSWLVSTHPVLKQSKAVLPSPQVVWGDPTIPRIVAMRSNKAEKDGLTFLQRLGLSMCRFMQDPLAETVQLWSDEPSGHSALQDIPLDPCQANCDRFILREALSHEIIRRVNQVGVDLNVCARSPHRSGVLKFVAGLGPRKANILLRRSDVVVRGLEREDVSEAWKGLSPRQARLRQLLGDVVWQNCQPFMRLSPDMEKLLQAVAAG
;
A
#
# COMPACT_ATOMS: atom_id res chain seq x y z
N VAL A 1 -11.73 13.56 -2.31
CA VAL A 1 -10.85 14.61 -1.72
C VAL A 1 -10.50 14.32 -0.24
N ALA A 2 -11.43 13.82 0.59
CA ALA A 2 -11.16 13.49 2.00
C ALA A 2 -10.15 12.35 2.22
N LEU A 3 -10.21 11.26 1.44
CA LEU A 3 -9.29 10.12 1.55
C LEU A 3 -7.83 10.48 1.22
N ARG A 4 -7.58 11.50 0.37
CA ARG A 4 -6.22 11.92 -0.01
C ARG A 4 -5.42 12.54 1.13
N LYS A 5 -6.06 12.95 2.23
CA LYS A 5 -5.38 13.52 3.41
C LYS A 5 -4.94 12.47 4.43
N LEU A 6 -5.51 11.26 4.37
CA LEU A 6 -5.12 10.15 5.23
C LEU A 6 -4.13 9.28 4.45
N LYS A 7 -2.82 9.42 4.72
CA LYS A 7 -1.81 8.52 4.14
C LYS A 7 -1.84 7.10 4.73
N TYR A 8 -2.61 6.92 5.82
CA TYR A 8 -2.65 5.71 6.63
C TYR A 8 -4.10 5.30 6.82
N PHE A 9 -4.54 4.31 6.08
CA PHE A 9 -5.89 3.75 6.20
C PHE A 9 -5.88 2.26 5.87
N ARG A 10 -6.78 1.51 6.49
CA ARG A 10 -7.01 0.11 6.14
C ARG A 10 -7.76 0.02 4.83
N ALA A 11 -7.35 -0.90 3.98
CA ALA A 11 -7.94 -1.12 2.67
C ALA A 11 -8.34 -2.58 2.53
N SER A 12 -9.53 -2.80 1.98
CA SER A 12 -9.96 -4.13 1.56
C SER A 12 -10.03 -4.18 0.04
N ALA A 13 -9.74 -5.33 -0.55
CA ALA A 13 -9.80 -5.57 -1.98
C ALA A 13 -10.64 -6.81 -2.26
N VAL A 14 -11.53 -6.70 -3.25
CA VAL A 14 -12.35 -7.80 -3.74
C VAL A 14 -11.85 -8.17 -5.14
N VAL A 15 -11.33 -9.38 -5.27
CA VAL A 15 -10.80 -9.93 -6.52
C VAL A 15 -11.63 -11.11 -6.98
N MET A 16 -12.10 -11.06 -8.22
CA MET A 16 -12.91 -12.13 -8.82
C MET A 16 -12.04 -13.20 -9.49
N GLU A 17 -12.40 -14.46 -9.26
CA GLU A 17 -11.85 -15.66 -9.86
C GLU A 17 -12.95 -16.37 -10.66
N LYS A 18 -12.72 -16.60 -11.94
CA LYS A 18 -13.62 -17.42 -12.76
C LYS A 18 -13.37 -18.89 -12.45
N VAL A 19 -14.37 -19.57 -11.88
CA VAL A 19 -14.31 -21.00 -11.55
C VAL A 19 -15.26 -21.74 -12.50
N GLN A 20 -15.08 -23.07 -12.67
CA GLN A 20 -15.85 -23.88 -13.63
C GLN A 20 -17.38 -23.66 -13.52
N ASN A 21 -17.90 -23.51 -12.29
CA ASN A 21 -19.33 -23.39 -12.02
C ASN A 21 -19.76 -22.01 -11.44
N GLY A 22 -19.00 -20.95 -11.70
CA GLY A 22 -19.41 -19.61 -11.23
C GLY A 22 -18.26 -18.62 -11.05
N THR A 23 -18.42 -17.73 -10.08
CA THR A 23 -17.40 -16.73 -9.75
C THR A 23 -17.12 -16.75 -8.28
N ARG A 24 -15.89 -17.07 -7.91
CA ARG A 24 -15.41 -16.94 -6.54
C ARG A 24 -14.85 -15.54 -6.36
N CYS A 25 -15.17 -14.91 -5.25
CA CYS A 25 -14.58 -13.64 -4.85
C CYS A 25 -13.61 -13.88 -3.69
N HIS A 26 -12.43 -13.26 -3.75
CA HIS A 26 -11.49 -13.21 -2.64
C HIS A 26 -11.55 -11.80 -2.04
N LEU A 27 -11.93 -11.71 -0.77
CA LEU A 27 -11.85 -10.49 0.03
C LEU A 27 -10.52 -10.50 0.79
N ILE A 28 -9.62 -9.58 0.44
CA ILE A 28 -8.33 -9.40 1.09
C ILE A 28 -8.40 -8.11 1.89
N THR A 29 -7.99 -8.12 3.15
CA THR A 29 -7.90 -6.90 3.96
C THR A 29 -6.47 -6.65 4.39
N ALA A 30 -6.00 -5.41 4.20
CA ALA A 30 -4.68 -4.96 4.58
C ALA A 30 -4.77 -3.85 5.64
N ASP A 31 -3.81 -3.84 6.54
CA ASP A 31 -3.70 -2.82 7.56
C ASP A 31 -3.15 -1.49 7.00
N VAL A 32 -3.10 -0.44 7.82
CA VAL A 32 -2.59 0.89 7.47
C VAL A 32 -1.18 0.89 6.87
N ASP A 33 -0.33 -0.03 7.31
CA ASP A 33 1.05 -0.20 6.81
C ASP A 33 1.11 -1.04 5.51
N GLY A 34 0.03 -1.72 5.11
CA GLY A 34 -0.02 -2.60 3.93
C GLY A 34 0.31 -4.06 4.24
N THR A 35 0.29 -4.45 5.51
CA THR A 35 0.42 -5.84 5.97
C THR A 35 -0.92 -6.57 5.84
N LEU A 36 -0.89 -7.85 5.49
CA LEU A 36 -2.09 -8.67 5.38
C LEU A 36 -2.74 -8.89 6.76
N LEU A 37 -4.03 -8.56 6.88
CA LEU A 37 -4.83 -8.81 8.08
C LEU A 37 -5.72 -10.05 7.96
N ASP A 38 -6.38 -10.21 6.81
CA ASP A 38 -7.36 -11.27 6.62
C ASP A 38 -7.55 -11.61 5.14
N VAL A 39 -7.85 -12.88 4.88
CA VAL A 39 -8.22 -13.39 3.57
C VAL A 39 -9.50 -14.21 3.73
N THR A 40 -10.57 -13.79 3.08
CA THR A 40 -11.86 -14.47 3.12
C THR A 40 -12.29 -14.85 1.70
N GLN A 41 -12.69 -16.11 1.52
CA GLN A 41 -13.25 -16.61 0.27
C GLN A 41 -14.78 -16.50 0.32
N LEU A 42 -15.37 -15.94 -0.74
CA LEU A 42 -16.80 -15.68 -0.90
C LEU A 42 -17.23 -16.25 -2.26
N ASP A 43 -17.70 -17.49 -2.26
CA ASP A 43 -18.03 -18.24 -3.49
C ASP A 43 -19.35 -17.79 -4.15
N TRP A 44 -20.25 -17.17 -3.38
CA TRP A 44 -21.61 -16.83 -3.80
C TRP A 44 -21.88 -15.32 -3.75
N LEU A 45 -20.84 -14.50 -3.63
CA LEU A 45 -20.97 -13.05 -3.68
C LEU A 45 -21.52 -12.57 -5.04
N VAL A 46 -21.13 -13.24 -6.13
CA VAL A 46 -21.73 -13.06 -7.46
C VAL A 46 -22.44 -14.35 -7.84
N ALA A 47 -23.69 -14.48 -7.39
CA ALA A 47 -24.50 -15.67 -7.56
C ALA A 47 -25.63 -15.49 -8.59
N PRO A 48 -26.08 -16.58 -9.25
CA PRO A 48 -27.32 -16.57 -9.99
C PRO A 48 -28.53 -16.41 -9.04
N LYS A 49 -29.67 -15.97 -9.58
CA LYS A 49 -30.92 -15.79 -8.82
C LYS A 49 -31.37 -17.06 -8.06
N SER A 50 -31.03 -18.25 -8.55
CA SER A 50 -31.36 -19.52 -7.89
C SER A 50 -30.64 -19.77 -6.57
N ALA A 51 -29.56 -19.03 -6.28
CA ALA A 51 -28.73 -19.21 -5.08
C ALA A 51 -28.79 -17.98 -4.15
N GLU A 52 -29.96 -17.34 -4.07
CA GLU A 52 -30.17 -16.10 -3.29
C GLU A 52 -29.83 -16.26 -1.80
N ASP A 53 -30.17 -17.39 -1.18
CA ASP A 53 -29.86 -17.63 0.24
C ASP A 53 -28.35 -17.73 0.49
N ARG A 54 -27.60 -18.33 -0.44
CA ARG A 54 -26.14 -18.43 -0.35
C ARG A 54 -25.48 -17.07 -0.58
N HIS A 55 -26.03 -16.28 -1.49
CA HIS A 55 -25.61 -14.90 -1.70
C HIS A 55 -25.80 -14.04 -0.44
N LYS A 56 -26.97 -14.12 0.21
CA LYS A 56 -27.24 -13.44 1.48
C LYS A 56 -26.27 -13.88 2.58
N ALA A 57 -25.91 -15.16 2.64
CA ALA A 57 -24.93 -15.66 3.60
C ALA A 57 -23.53 -15.06 3.38
N ASP A 58 -23.06 -14.98 2.13
CA ASP A 58 -21.76 -14.39 1.82
C ASP A 58 -21.76 -12.85 1.97
N MET A 59 -22.88 -12.18 1.69
CA MET A 59 -23.04 -10.75 2.00
C MET A 59 -22.95 -10.49 3.50
N LYS A 60 -23.54 -11.34 4.36
CA LYS A 60 -23.38 -11.23 5.82
C LYS A 60 -21.93 -11.40 6.25
N LYS A 61 -21.21 -12.39 5.70
CA LYS A 61 -19.76 -12.55 5.97
C LYS A 61 -18.96 -11.31 5.54
N PHE A 62 -19.29 -10.73 4.38
CA PHE A 62 -18.68 -9.49 3.93
C PHE A 62 -18.94 -8.37 4.96
N GLU A 63 -20.19 -8.19 5.37
CA GLU A 63 -20.59 -7.16 6.33
C GLU A 63 -19.91 -7.31 7.70
N GLU A 64 -19.80 -8.55 8.20
CA GLU A 64 -19.05 -8.87 9.41
C GLU A 64 -17.58 -8.45 9.30
N LYS A 65 -16.93 -8.71 8.16
CA LYS A 65 -15.52 -8.36 7.92
C LYS A 65 -15.33 -6.86 7.80
N ILE A 66 -16.20 -6.14 7.08
CA ILE A 66 -16.16 -4.68 6.99
C ILE A 66 -16.38 -4.03 8.35
N SER A 67 -17.31 -4.55 9.15
CA SER A 67 -17.60 -4.05 10.49
C SER A 67 -16.46 -4.33 11.48
N ARG A 68 -15.78 -5.47 11.33
CA ARG A 68 -14.63 -5.85 12.16
C ARG A 68 -13.39 -5.01 11.87
N TYR A 69 -13.02 -4.85 10.61
CA TYR A 69 -11.75 -4.21 10.23
C TYR A 69 -11.88 -2.71 9.96
N VAL A 70 -13.09 -2.23 9.67
CA VAL A 70 -13.41 -0.83 9.36
C VAL A 70 -12.48 -0.25 8.30
N PRO A 71 -12.41 -0.86 7.10
CA PRO A 71 -11.58 -0.32 6.02
C PRO A 71 -12.13 1.02 5.53
N ALA A 72 -11.26 1.98 5.25
CA ALA A 72 -11.64 3.26 4.67
C ALA A 72 -12.08 3.12 3.20
N VAL A 73 -11.57 2.10 2.52
CA VAL A 73 -11.82 1.85 1.11
C VAL A 73 -11.94 0.36 0.83
N VAL A 74 -12.91 0.01 -0.01
CA VAL A 74 -13.10 -1.33 -0.56
C VAL A 74 -12.87 -1.26 -2.07
N VAL A 75 -11.79 -1.87 -2.55
CA VAL A 75 -11.36 -1.81 -3.94
C VAL A 75 -11.90 -3.02 -4.68
N VAL A 76 -12.73 -2.82 -5.70
CA VAL A 76 -13.21 -3.89 -6.58
C VAL A 76 -12.31 -3.95 -7.80
N SER A 77 -11.73 -5.12 -8.08
CA SER A 77 -10.87 -5.29 -9.27
C SER A 77 -11.71 -5.16 -10.55
N ALA A 78 -11.33 -4.25 -11.45
CA ALA A 78 -12.04 -4.03 -12.71
C ALA A 78 -11.65 -5.08 -13.79
N MET A 79 -11.74 -6.38 -13.45
CA MET A 79 -11.27 -7.48 -14.31
C MET A 79 -12.37 -8.11 -15.18
N ASP A 80 -13.64 -7.95 -14.80
CA ASP A 80 -14.78 -8.62 -15.44
C ASP A 80 -16.00 -7.67 -15.46
N ILE A 81 -16.86 -7.78 -16.47
CA ILE A 81 -18.11 -7.00 -16.55
C ILE A 81 -19.05 -7.31 -15.37
N ARG A 82 -18.97 -8.52 -14.82
CA ARG A 82 -19.74 -8.97 -13.64
C ARG A 82 -19.40 -8.15 -12.39
N CYS A 83 -18.22 -7.53 -12.33
CA CYS A 83 -17.85 -6.63 -11.25
C CYS A 83 -18.80 -5.42 -11.15
N ARG A 84 -19.52 -5.05 -12.22
CA ARG A 84 -20.45 -3.90 -12.22
C ARG A 84 -21.66 -4.12 -11.33
N GLY A 85 -22.19 -5.34 -11.28
CA GLY A 85 -23.25 -5.73 -10.35
C GLY A 85 -22.72 -5.70 -8.93
N LEU A 86 -21.62 -6.42 -8.71
CA LEU A 86 -20.93 -6.49 -7.43
C LEU A 86 -20.60 -5.11 -6.84
N MET A 87 -20.12 -4.18 -7.65
CA MET A 87 -19.81 -2.81 -7.23
C MET A 87 -21.03 -2.11 -6.62
N ARG A 88 -22.22 -2.29 -7.20
CA ARG A 88 -23.47 -1.72 -6.69
C ARG A 88 -23.84 -2.38 -5.37
N ASP A 89 -23.88 -3.71 -5.35
CA ASP A 89 -24.28 -4.49 -4.17
C ASP A 89 -23.39 -4.18 -2.95
N LEU A 90 -22.07 -4.10 -3.15
CA LEU A 90 -21.12 -3.72 -2.10
C LEU A 90 -21.27 -2.26 -1.68
N SER A 91 -21.54 -1.34 -2.62
CA SER A 91 -21.73 0.08 -2.31
C SER A 91 -23.00 0.30 -1.46
N ASP A 92 -24.07 -0.40 -1.81
CA ASP A 92 -25.35 -0.35 -1.10
C ASP A 92 -25.20 -0.95 0.30
N SER A 93 -24.55 -2.11 0.43
CA SER A 93 -24.24 -2.75 1.72
C SER A 93 -23.36 -1.87 2.60
N CYS A 94 -22.28 -1.27 2.06
CA CYS A 94 -21.45 -0.33 2.82
C CYS A 94 -22.23 0.92 3.27
N SER A 95 -23.10 1.47 2.42
CA SER A 95 -23.94 2.62 2.75
C SER A 95 -24.96 2.30 3.85
N TRP A 96 -25.54 1.10 3.80
CA TRP A 96 -26.44 0.60 4.83
C TRP A 96 -25.70 0.35 6.16
N LEU A 97 -24.51 -0.25 6.11
CA LEU A 97 -23.67 -0.49 7.29
C LEU A 97 -23.28 0.80 8.00
N VAL A 98 -22.89 1.84 7.25
CA VAL A 98 -22.58 3.16 7.81
C VAL A 98 -23.82 3.78 8.48
N SER A 99 -25.01 3.45 8.01
CA SER A 99 -26.29 3.97 8.53
C SER A 99 -26.89 3.15 9.67
N THR A 100 -26.42 1.92 9.89
CA THR A 100 -27.02 0.99 10.86
C THR A 100 -26.05 0.60 11.97
N HIS A 101 -24.78 0.35 11.63
CA HIS A 101 -23.80 -0.24 12.54
C HIS A 101 -23.23 0.80 13.53
N PRO A 102 -23.33 0.60 14.85
CA PRO A 102 -22.92 1.59 15.86
C PRO A 102 -21.42 1.91 15.80
N VAL A 103 -20.58 0.90 15.57
CA VAL A 103 -19.12 1.08 15.41
C VAL A 103 -18.80 2.02 14.24
N LEU A 104 -19.46 1.87 13.09
CA LEU A 104 -19.21 2.70 11.91
C LEU A 104 -19.79 4.11 12.02
N LYS A 105 -20.89 4.26 12.79
CA LYS A 105 -21.46 5.56 13.14
C LYS A 105 -20.56 6.36 14.07
N GLN A 106 -20.05 5.73 15.12
CA GLN A 106 -19.14 6.36 16.08
C GLN A 106 -17.77 6.61 15.45
N SER A 107 -17.27 5.65 14.66
CA SER A 107 -16.00 5.80 13.97
C SER A 107 -16.02 6.94 12.96
N LYS A 108 -17.19 7.41 12.49
CA LYS A 108 -17.29 8.52 11.52
C LYS A 108 -16.65 9.83 12.00
N ALA A 109 -16.52 10.01 13.33
CA ALA A 109 -15.82 11.16 13.92
C ALA A 109 -14.29 11.06 13.80
N VAL A 110 -13.74 9.85 13.66
CA VAL A 110 -12.30 9.55 13.74
C VAL A 110 -11.75 8.98 12.42
N LEU A 111 -12.51 8.13 11.75
CA LEU A 111 -12.16 7.36 10.56
C LEU A 111 -13.14 7.64 9.41
N PRO A 112 -12.64 7.69 8.16
CA PRO A 112 -13.49 7.87 6.99
C PRO A 112 -14.41 6.65 6.81
N SER A 113 -15.64 6.90 6.37
CA SER A 113 -16.58 5.82 6.03
C SER A 113 -16.06 4.97 4.87
N PRO A 114 -16.27 3.64 4.89
CA PRO A 114 -15.87 2.75 3.80
C PRO A 114 -16.44 3.22 2.46
N GLN A 115 -15.57 3.53 1.51
CA GLN A 115 -15.97 3.85 0.13
C GLN A 115 -15.62 2.69 -0.79
N VAL A 116 -16.59 2.23 -1.58
CA VAL A 116 -16.33 1.23 -2.61
C VAL A 116 -15.84 1.94 -3.88
N VAL A 117 -14.69 1.53 -4.41
CA VAL A 117 -14.04 2.15 -5.56
C VAL A 117 -13.56 1.10 -6.56
N TRP A 118 -13.45 1.50 -7.82
CA TRP A 118 -12.79 0.71 -8.84
C TRP A 118 -11.27 0.71 -8.64
N GLY A 119 -10.65 -0.47 -8.73
CA GLY A 119 -9.20 -0.64 -8.75
C GLY A 119 -8.71 -1.05 -10.13
N ASP A 120 -7.73 -0.32 -10.66
CA ASP A 120 -6.96 -0.73 -11.83
C ASP A 120 -6.02 -1.89 -11.45
N PRO A 121 -6.19 -3.08 -12.03
CA PRO A 121 -5.36 -4.23 -11.70
C PRO A 121 -4.00 -4.22 -12.43
N THR A 122 -3.73 -3.29 -13.35
CA THR A 122 -2.54 -3.31 -14.23
C THR A 122 -1.23 -3.46 -13.46
N ILE A 123 -0.93 -2.52 -12.55
CA ILE A 123 0.30 -2.56 -11.74
C ILE A 123 0.23 -3.67 -10.68
N PRO A 124 -0.86 -3.78 -9.88
CA PRO A 124 -0.98 -4.83 -8.88
C PRO A 124 -0.81 -6.26 -9.41
N ARG A 125 -1.23 -6.51 -10.65
CA ARG A 125 -1.09 -7.79 -11.32
C ARG A 125 0.37 -8.14 -11.58
N ILE A 126 1.17 -7.20 -12.08
CA ILE A 126 2.58 -7.41 -12.35
C ILE A 126 3.33 -7.62 -11.03
N VAL A 127 3.02 -6.82 -10.00
CA VAL A 127 3.60 -6.98 -8.65
C VAL A 127 3.26 -8.37 -8.08
N ALA A 128 2.00 -8.80 -8.15
CA ALA A 128 1.58 -10.11 -7.66
C ALA A 128 2.30 -11.29 -8.35
N MET A 129 2.63 -11.16 -9.65
CA MET A 129 3.42 -12.15 -10.38
C MET A 129 4.87 -12.20 -9.89
N ARG A 130 5.46 -11.04 -9.59
CA ARG A 130 6.89 -10.87 -9.26
C ARG A 130 7.19 -10.88 -7.76
N SER A 131 6.17 -10.89 -6.91
CA SER A 131 6.26 -10.98 -5.45
C SER A 131 7.39 -11.91 -4.97
N ASN A 132 8.09 -11.49 -3.91
CA ASN A 132 9.21 -12.26 -3.38
C ASN A 132 8.74 -13.59 -2.79
N LYS A 133 9.64 -14.57 -2.68
CA LYS A 133 9.32 -15.91 -2.14
C LYS A 133 8.62 -15.85 -0.77
N ALA A 134 9.08 -14.98 0.12
CA ALA A 134 8.46 -14.77 1.44
C ALA A 134 7.03 -14.23 1.40
N GLU A 135 6.65 -13.46 0.35
CA GLU A 135 5.26 -13.02 0.13
C GLU A 135 4.45 -14.02 -0.71
N LYS A 136 5.13 -14.96 -1.36
CA LYS A 136 4.51 -16.08 -2.10
C LYS A 136 4.08 -17.20 -1.18
N ASP A 137 4.75 -17.39 -0.05
CA ASP A 137 4.47 -18.47 0.89
C ASP A 137 3.06 -18.30 1.51
N GLY A 138 2.16 -19.23 1.21
CA GLY A 138 0.81 -19.30 1.79
C GLY A 138 -0.31 -18.54 1.06
N LEU A 139 0.00 -17.70 0.06
CA LEU A 139 -1.01 -16.96 -0.71
C LEU A 139 -1.12 -17.46 -2.16
N THR A 140 -2.34 -17.51 -2.69
CA THR A 140 -2.57 -17.71 -4.12
C THR A 140 -2.24 -16.45 -4.91
N PHE A 141 -2.11 -16.57 -6.23
CA PHE A 141 -1.88 -15.42 -7.12
C PHE A 141 -2.95 -14.32 -6.95
N LEU A 142 -4.22 -14.69 -6.86
CA LEU A 142 -5.32 -13.73 -6.72
C LEU A 142 -5.36 -13.06 -5.36
N GLN A 143 -4.93 -13.76 -4.31
CA GLN A 143 -4.77 -13.17 -2.98
C GLN A 143 -3.62 -12.17 -2.95
N ARG A 144 -2.50 -12.47 -3.63
CA ARG A 144 -1.40 -11.50 -3.81
C ARG A 144 -1.84 -10.30 -4.65
N LEU A 145 -2.63 -10.52 -5.69
CA LEU A 145 -3.23 -9.43 -6.47
C LEU A 145 -4.10 -8.54 -5.59
N GLY A 146 -4.98 -9.13 -4.76
CA GLY A 146 -5.81 -8.37 -3.83
C GLY A 146 -5.00 -7.56 -2.83
N LEU A 147 -3.96 -8.17 -2.24
CA LEU A 147 -3.06 -7.47 -1.32
C LEU A 147 -2.33 -6.31 -2.01
N SER A 148 -1.85 -6.54 -3.23
CA SER A 148 -1.19 -5.50 -4.03
C SER A 148 -2.16 -4.38 -4.43
N MET A 149 -3.44 -4.67 -4.70
CA MET A 149 -4.45 -3.63 -4.92
C MET A 149 -4.68 -2.77 -3.66
N CYS A 150 -4.71 -3.38 -2.48
CA CYS A 150 -4.80 -2.63 -1.22
C CYS A 150 -3.61 -1.68 -1.07
N ARG A 151 -2.39 -2.19 -1.27
CA ARG A 151 -1.15 -1.40 -1.18
C ARG A 151 -1.09 -0.31 -2.24
N PHE A 152 -1.50 -0.60 -3.47
CA PHE A 152 -1.57 0.39 -4.55
C PHE A 152 -2.55 1.52 -4.22
N MET A 153 -3.69 1.21 -3.60
CA MET A 153 -4.64 2.25 -3.16
C MET A 153 -4.07 3.12 -2.04
N GLN A 154 -3.29 2.54 -1.14
CA GLN A 154 -2.62 3.26 -0.04
C GLN A 154 -1.44 4.13 -0.53
N ASP A 155 -0.59 3.58 -1.37
CA ASP A 155 0.62 4.22 -1.88
C ASP A 155 0.96 3.69 -3.30
N PRO A 156 0.39 4.31 -4.34
CA PRO A 156 0.65 3.90 -5.72
C PRO A 156 2.13 4.01 -6.09
N LEU A 157 2.85 4.99 -5.52
CA LEU A 157 4.26 5.22 -5.83
C LEU A 157 5.12 4.08 -5.28
N ALA A 158 4.93 3.73 -4.01
CA ALA A 158 5.66 2.63 -3.39
C ALA A 158 5.39 1.29 -4.08
N GLU A 159 4.13 1.00 -4.42
CA GLU A 159 3.76 -0.24 -5.09
C GLU A 159 4.32 -0.31 -6.51
N THR A 160 4.30 0.80 -7.26
CA THR A 160 4.87 0.87 -8.62
C THR A 160 6.39 0.70 -8.61
N VAL A 161 7.07 1.30 -7.64
CA VAL A 161 8.54 1.25 -7.53
C VAL A 161 9.05 -0.17 -7.24
N GLN A 162 8.23 -1.09 -6.71
CA GLN A 162 8.60 -2.50 -6.56
C GLN A 162 8.90 -3.19 -7.90
N LEU A 163 8.38 -2.67 -9.01
CA LEU A 163 8.67 -3.18 -10.35
C LEU A 163 10.06 -2.79 -10.86
N TRP A 164 10.73 -1.87 -10.16
CA TRP A 164 12.08 -1.45 -10.51
C TRP A 164 13.13 -2.47 -10.09
N SER A 165 13.89 -2.97 -11.06
CA SER A 165 15.06 -3.81 -10.83
C SER A 165 16.34 -3.08 -11.17
N ASP A 166 17.36 -3.21 -10.32
CA ASP A 166 18.73 -2.69 -10.55
C ASP A 166 19.62 -3.72 -11.25
N GLU A 167 19.02 -4.73 -11.90
CA GLU A 167 19.76 -5.79 -12.60
C GLU A 167 20.66 -5.24 -13.73
N PRO A 168 21.87 -5.82 -13.92
CA PRO A 168 22.79 -5.43 -14.99
C PRO A 168 22.23 -5.63 -16.40
N SER A 169 21.23 -6.50 -16.56
CA SER A 169 20.51 -6.72 -17.82
C SER A 169 19.79 -5.46 -18.31
N GLY A 170 19.62 -4.45 -17.45
CA GLY A 170 18.94 -3.18 -17.76
C GLY A 170 17.42 -3.30 -17.82
N HIS A 171 16.86 -4.51 -17.82
CA HIS A 171 15.42 -4.70 -17.91
C HIS A 171 14.74 -4.50 -16.55
N SER A 172 13.64 -3.75 -16.54
CA SER A 172 12.75 -3.60 -15.38
C SER A 172 11.32 -3.85 -15.82
N ALA A 173 10.55 -4.56 -14.98
CA ALA A 173 9.13 -4.80 -15.21
C ALA A 173 8.31 -3.51 -15.36
N LEU A 174 8.83 -2.39 -14.85
CA LEU A 174 8.25 -1.07 -15.03
C LEU A 174 8.19 -0.65 -16.52
N GLN A 175 9.16 -1.09 -17.32
CA GLN A 175 9.19 -0.86 -18.77
C GLN A 175 8.19 -1.69 -19.54
N ASP A 176 7.51 -2.65 -18.89
CA ASP A 176 6.48 -3.49 -19.50
C ASP A 176 5.07 -3.00 -19.18
N ILE A 177 4.94 -1.97 -18.34
CA ILE A 177 3.67 -1.30 -18.15
C ILE A 177 3.31 -0.62 -19.48
N PRO A 178 2.10 -0.82 -20.01
CA PRO A 178 1.66 -0.18 -21.24
C PRO A 178 1.32 1.30 -20.95
N LEU A 179 2.35 2.16 -20.97
CA LEU A 179 2.18 3.60 -20.72
C LEU A 179 1.75 4.35 -21.99
N ASP A 180 2.34 3.97 -23.14
CA ASP A 180 2.09 4.62 -24.42
C ASP A 180 2.14 3.61 -25.59
N PRO A 181 1.27 3.72 -26.62
CA PRO A 181 1.30 2.84 -27.78
C PRO A 181 2.64 2.81 -28.53
N CYS A 182 3.39 3.91 -28.53
CA CYS A 182 4.69 4.05 -29.19
C CYS A 182 5.87 3.64 -28.31
N GLN A 183 5.64 3.20 -27.07
CA GLN A 183 6.69 2.76 -26.13
C GLN A 183 7.58 1.64 -26.71
N ALA A 184 7.02 0.79 -27.57
CA ALA A 184 7.77 -0.27 -28.25
C ALA A 184 8.82 0.25 -29.25
N ASN A 185 8.66 1.49 -29.73
CA ASN A 185 9.59 2.13 -30.67
C ASN A 185 10.72 2.90 -29.95
N CYS A 186 10.64 3.03 -28.63
CA CYS A 186 11.66 3.71 -27.84
C CYS A 186 12.80 2.75 -27.49
N ASP A 187 14.03 3.27 -27.51
CA ASP A 187 15.16 2.54 -26.95
C ASP A 187 14.92 2.24 -25.46
N ARG A 188 15.17 0.99 -25.07
CA ARG A 188 14.86 0.51 -23.70
C ARG A 188 15.75 1.18 -22.65
N PHE A 189 16.97 1.56 -22.98
CA PHE A 189 17.88 2.26 -22.07
C PHE A 189 17.41 3.71 -21.84
N ILE A 190 17.06 4.43 -22.92
CA ILE A 190 16.50 5.79 -22.82
C ILE A 190 15.19 5.78 -22.02
N LEU A 191 14.30 4.82 -22.29
CA LEU A 191 13.05 4.68 -21.53
C LEU A 191 13.33 4.43 -20.05
N ARG A 192 14.32 3.59 -19.72
CA ARG A 192 14.71 3.33 -18.33
C ARG A 192 15.18 4.59 -17.62
N GLU A 193 16.05 5.35 -18.26
CA GLU A 193 16.62 6.57 -17.70
C GLU A 193 15.52 7.61 -17.44
N ALA A 194 14.62 7.80 -18.42
CA ALA A 194 13.46 8.68 -18.28
C ALA A 194 12.56 8.25 -17.10
N LEU A 195 12.27 6.95 -16.97
CA LEU A 195 11.49 6.41 -15.84
C LEU A 195 12.21 6.62 -14.50
N SER A 196 13.54 6.41 -14.45
CA SER A 196 14.36 6.66 -13.26
C SER A 196 14.23 8.11 -12.79
N HIS A 197 14.40 9.06 -13.71
CA HIS A 197 14.29 10.48 -13.42
C HIS A 197 12.89 10.86 -12.91
N GLU A 198 11.84 10.31 -13.50
CA GLU A 198 10.47 10.57 -13.03
C GLU A 198 10.21 9.95 -11.65
N ILE A 199 10.71 8.75 -11.36
CA ILE A 199 10.62 8.15 -10.02
C ILE A 199 11.33 9.03 -9.00
N ILE A 200 12.58 9.44 -9.27
CA ILE A 200 13.35 10.33 -8.38
C ILE A 200 12.57 11.61 -8.14
N ARG A 201 12.05 12.25 -9.20
CA ARG A 201 11.25 13.47 -9.08
C ARG A 201 10.04 13.27 -8.18
N ARG A 202 9.25 12.21 -8.40
CA ARG A 202 8.02 11.94 -7.63
C ARG A 202 8.30 11.56 -6.19
N VAL A 203 9.33 10.76 -5.93
CA VAL A 203 9.75 10.37 -4.57
C VAL A 203 10.15 11.60 -3.77
N ASN A 204 10.97 12.48 -4.34
CA ASN A 204 11.40 13.71 -3.66
C ASN A 204 10.24 14.72 -3.53
N GLN A 205 9.33 14.81 -4.49
CA GLN A 205 8.15 15.67 -4.38
C GLN A 205 7.18 15.23 -3.28
N VAL A 206 6.95 13.91 -3.14
CA VAL A 206 6.03 13.37 -2.13
C VAL A 206 6.67 13.32 -0.75
N GLY A 207 7.98 13.04 -0.69
CA GLY A 207 8.75 12.79 0.52
C GLY A 207 8.48 11.41 1.12
N VAL A 208 9.51 10.82 1.72
CA VAL A 208 9.50 9.46 2.25
C VAL A 208 9.42 9.46 3.77
N ASP A 209 8.62 8.58 4.35
CA ASP A 209 8.59 8.35 5.80
C ASP A 209 9.46 7.15 6.17
N LEU A 210 10.51 7.41 6.94
CA LEU A 210 11.49 6.40 7.29
C LEU A 210 10.92 5.32 8.22
N ASN A 211 9.99 5.67 9.10
CA ASN A 211 9.41 4.71 10.05
C ASN A 211 8.57 3.67 9.30
N VAL A 212 7.80 4.14 8.32
CA VAL A 212 6.97 3.28 7.45
C VAL A 212 7.85 2.38 6.60
N CYS A 213 8.89 2.93 5.96
CA CYS A 213 9.83 2.12 5.17
C CYS A 213 10.57 1.08 6.01
N ALA A 214 10.83 1.36 7.29
CA ALA A 214 11.46 0.41 8.21
C ALA A 214 10.51 -0.72 8.64
N ARG A 215 9.22 -0.45 8.81
CA ARG A 215 8.20 -1.47 9.16
C ARG A 215 7.69 -2.26 7.98
N SER A 216 7.65 -1.65 6.80
CA SER A 216 6.99 -2.17 5.60
C SER A 216 8.00 -2.43 4.48
N PRO A 217 8.44 -3.68 4.29
CA PRO A 217 9.44 -4.02 3.27
C PRO A 217 9.03 -3.61 1.85
N HIS A 218 7.75 -3.77 1.52
CA HIS A 218 7.19 -3.41 0.21
C HIS A 218 7.29 -1.90 -0.09
N ARG A 219 7.35 -1.03 0.92
CA ARG A 219 7.52 0.43 0.78
C ARG A 219 8.98 0.88 0.83
N SER A 220 9.89 0.03 1.28
CA SER A 220 11.30 0.37 1.47
C SER A 220 12.05 0.69 0.16
N GLY A 221 11.55 0.15 -0.97
CA GLY A 221 12.15 0.31 -2.29
C GLY A 221 12.25 1.76 -2.77
N VAL A 222 11.43 2.67 -2.27
CA VAL A 222 11.46 4.09 -2.65
C VAL A 222 12.69 4.83 -2.13
N LEU A 223 13.33 4.36 -1.05
CA LEU A 223 14.45 5.04 -0.40
C LEU A 223 15.66 5.22 -1.33
N LYS A 224 15.87 4.30 -2.27
CA LYS A 224 17.00 4.39 -3.21
C LYS A 224 16.86 5.53 -4.22
N PHE A 225 15.68 6.15 -4.33
CA PHE A 225 15.38 7.25 -5.24
C PHE A 225 15.31 8.62 -4.55
N VAL A 226 15.54 8.67 -3.24
CA VAL A 226 15.67 9.94 -2.52
C VAL A 226 16.98 10.61 -2.94
N ALA A 227 16.96 11.92 -3.17
CA ALA A 227 18.15 12.66 -3.58
C ALA A 227 19.31 12.46 -2.57
N GLY A 228 20.51 12.14 -3.07
CA GLY A 228 21.67 11.81 -2.25
C GLY A 228 21.74 10.36 -1.75
N LEU A 229 20.64 9.62 -1.80
CA LEU A 229 20.62 8.18 -1.55
C LEU A 229 20.76 7.41 -2.86
N GLY A 230 21.26 6.18 -2.73
CA GLY A 230 21.32 5.18 -3.78
C GLY A 230 21.13 3.80 -3.15
N PRO A 231 21.12 2.71 -3.93
CA PRO A 231 20.78 1.38 -3.43
C PRO A 231 21.64 0.95 -2.23
N ARG A 232 22.94 1.26 -2.26
CA ARG A 232 23.86 0.96 -1.15
C ARG A 232 23.52 1.73 0.14
N LYS A 233 23.33 3.05 0.05
CA LYS A 233 23.04 3.90 1.22
C LYS A 233 21.64 3.66 1.78
N ALA A 234 20.65 3.44 0.91
CA ALA A 234 19.30 3.06 1.30
C ALA A 234 19.29 1.75 2.10
N ASN A 235 20.03 0.73 1.64
CA ASN A 235 20.15 -0.54 2.36
C ASN A 235 20.85 -0.40 3.72
N ILE A 236 21.88 0.44 3.84
CA ILE A 236 22.53 0.73 5.13
C ILE A 236 21.53 1.37 6.10
N LEU A 237 20.74 2.34 5.61
CA LEU A 237 19.72 3.03 6.40
C LEU A 237 18.63 2.05 6.88
N LEU A 238 18.16 1.17 6.01
CA LEU A 238 17.17 0.15 6.35
C LEU A 238 17.68 -0.89 7.37
N ARG A 239 18.94 -1.31 7.25
CA ARG A 239 19.55 -2.26 8.20
C ARG A 239 19.74 -1.66 9.58
N ARG A 240 19.90 -0.34 9.67
CA ARG A 240 19.96 0.41 10.92
C ARG A 240 18.60 1.01 11.27
N SER A 241 17.53 0.26 11.03
CA SER A 241 16.16 0.64 11.36
C SER A 241 15.94 0.83 12.87
N ASP A 242 16.81 0.28 13.72
CA ASP A 242 16.87 0.56 15.16
C ASP A 242 17.16 2.04 15.44
N VAL A 243 18.05 2.66 14.66
CA VAL A 243 18.35 4.10 14.71
C VAL A 243 17.15 4.93 14.27
N VAL A 244 16.41 4.44 13.28
CA VAL A 244 15.25 5.10 12.68
C VAL A 244 14.02 5.05 13.60
N VAL A 245 13.69 3.85 14.08
CA VAL A 245 12.43 3.53 14.76
C VAL A 245 12.52 3.70 16.27
N ARG A 246 13.63 3.26 16.90
CA ARG A 246 13.72 3.14 18.36
C ARG A 246 14.36 4.32 19.06
N GLY A 247 14.83 5.34 18.32
CA GLY A 247 15.40 6.59 18.84
C GLY A 247 15.93 6.45 20.27
N LEU A 248 17.06 5.76 20.44
CA LEU A 248 17.64 5.51 21.76
C LEU A 248 17.72 6.83 22.55
N GLU A 249 17.19 6.82 23.77
CA GLU A 249 17.14 7.94 24.74
C GLU A 249 18.52 8.41 25.24
N ARG A 250 19.61 8.09 24.54
CA ARG A 250 20.94 8.52 24.97
C ARG A 250 21.17 9.97 24.53
N GLU A 251 21.28 10.84 25.53
CA GLU A 251 21.46 12.29 25.48
C GLU A 251 22.81 12.77 24.92
N ASP A 252 23.61 11.90 24.29
CA ASP A 252 24.91 12.27 23.73
C ASP A 252 24.78 13.03 22.38
N VAL A 253 23.88 14.02 22.32
CA VAL A 253 23.81 14.96 21.20
C VAL A 253 24.97 15.95 21.38
N SER A 254 26.07 15.69 20.68
CA SER A 254 27.22 16.60 20.58
C SER A 254 26.75 18.05 20.36
N GLU A 255 27.35 19.02 21.06
CA GLU A 255 27.02 20.45 20.95
C GLU A 255 27.06 21.01 19.51
N ALA A 256 27.76 20.32 18.59
CA ALA A 256 27.82 20.67 17.18
C ALA A 256 26.49 20.52 16.42
N TRP A 257 25.42 20.02 17.07
CA TRP A 257 24.17 19.60 16.43
C TRP A 257 22.93 20.28 17.03
N LYS A 258 23.10 21.49 17.56
CA LYS A 258 22.01 22.33 18.07
C LYS A 258 20.92 22.51 17.00
N GLY A 259 19.67 22.16 17.35
CA GLY A 259 18.48 22.29 16.49
C GLY A 259 18.00 21.01 15.80
N LEU A 260 18.72 19.89 15.91
CA LEU A 260 18.30 18.58 15.39
C LEU A 260 17.75 17.71 16.52
N SER A 261 16.69 16.93 16.24
CA SER A 261 16.27 15.87 17.15
C SER A 261 17.36 14.78 17.27
N PRO A 262 17.45 14.05 18.40
CA PRO A 262 18.45 12.98 18.57
C PRO A 262 18.45 11.96 17.42
N ARG A 263 17.27 11.64 16.87
CA ARG A 263 17.12 10.77 15.69
C ARG A 263 17.75 11.37 14.44
N GLN A 264 17.51 12.66 14.18
CA GLN A 264 18.08 13.35 13.02
C GLN A 264 19.61 13.48 13.14
N ALA A 265 20.13 13.75 14.35
CA ALA A 265 21.57 13.81 14.58
C ALA A 265 22.24 12.45 14.26
N ARG A 266 21.65 11.34 14.71
CA ARG A 266 22.19 10.01 14.43
C ARG A 266 22.05 9.60 12.96
N LEU A 267 20.99 10.01 12.28
CA LEU A 267 20.85 9.83 10.83
C LEU A 267 21.91 10.60 10.05
N ARG A 268 22.20 11.84 10.44
CA ARG A 268 23.26 12.63 9.82
C ARG A 268 24.64 12.05 10.11
N GLN A 269 24.89 11.53 11.33
CA GLN A 269 26.13 10.79 11.63
C GLN A 269 26.28 9.54 10.75
N LEU A 270 25.18 8.83 10.46
CA LEU A 270 25.19 7.64 9.59
C LEU A 270 25.50 7.99 8.14
N LEU A 271 24.88 9.06 7.63
CA LEU A 271 24.88 9.39 6.20
C LEU A 271 26.06 10.29 5.80
N GLY A 272 26.62 11.03 6.76
CA GLY A 272 27.59 12.10 6.52
C GLY A 272 26.92 13.39 6.05
N ASP A 273 27.63 14.51 6.19
CA ASP A 273 27.07 15.85 6.02
C ASP A 273 26.49 16.14 4.62
N VAL A 274 27.24 15.82 3.57
CA VAL A 274 26.82 16.08 2.18
C VAL A 274 25.58 15.29 1.82
N VAL A 275 25.53 14.02 2.21
CA VAL A 275 24.39 13.15 1.93
C VAL A 275 23.19 13.65 2.70
N TRP A 276 23.37 13.94 3.99
CA TRP A 276 22.32 14.46 4.85
C TRP A 276 21.69 15.73 4.28
N GLN A 277 22.49 16.71 3.88
CA GLN A 277 21.99 17.95 3.27
C GLN A 277 21.11 17.69 2.05
N ASN A 278 21.49 16.72 1.21
CA ASN A 278 20.73 16.38 0.01
C ASN A 278 19.42 15.65 0.30
N CYS A 279 19.39 14.78 1.32
CA CYS A 279 18.28 13.86 1.55
C CYS A 279 17.31 14.31 2.66
N GLN A 280 17.77 15.11 3.63
CA GLN A 280 16.98 15.54 4.78
C GLN A 280 15.67 16.25 4.43
N PRO A 281 15.59 17.14 3.41
CA PRO A 281 14.33 17.80 3.06
C PRO A 281 13.24 16.83 2.60
N PHE A 282 13.62 15.66 2.11
CA PHE A 282 12.73 14.68 1.52
C PHE A 282 12.35 13.56 2.49
N MET A 283 12.95 13.53 3.68
CA MET A 283 12.70 12.51 4.68
C MET A 283 11.84 13.05 5.83
N ARG A 284 10.89 12.22 6.25
CA ARG A 284 10.01 12.48 7.39
C ARG A 284 10.15 11.39 8.43
N LEU A 285 9.99 11.80 9.68
CA LEU A 285 9.90 10.93 10.84
C LEU A 285 8.53 11.19 11.48
N SER A 286 7.50 10.46 11.06
CA SER A 286 6.18 10.63 11.67
C SER A 286 6.10 9.87 13.00
N PRO A 287 5.30 10.32 13.97
CA PRO A 287 4.93 9.49 15.11
C PRO A 287 4.22 8.21 14.65
N ASP A 288 4.25 7.19 15.52
CA ASP A 288 3.72 5.86 15.22
C ASP A 288 2.19 5.89 15.12
N MET A 289 1.66 5.75 13.90
CA MET A 289 0.25 6.00 13.62
C MET A 289 -0.67 4.93 14.22
N GLU A 290 -0.22 3.68 14.34
CA GLU A 290 -1.01 2.62 14.96
C GLU A 290 -1.25 2.91 16.45
N LYS A 291 -0.24 3.44 17.15
CA LYS A 291 -0.39 3.94 18.52
C LYS A 291 -1.32 5.13 18.61
N LEU A 292 -1.28 6.04 17.63
CA LEU A 292 -2.22 7.16 17.57
C LEU A 292 -3.66 6.69 17.35
N LEU A 293 -3.88 5.73 16.43
CA LEU A 293 -5.20 5.15 16.18
C LEU A 293 -5.72 4.35 17.38
N GLN A 294 -4.85 3.61 18.08
CA GLN A 294 -5.20 2.92 19.31
C GLN A 294 -5.51 3.90 20.45
N ALA A 295 -4.73 4.98 20.60
CA ALA A 295 -4.97 6.00 21.60
C ALA A 295 -6.28 6.77 21.37
N VAL A 296 -6.62 7.05 20.11
CA VAL A 296 -7.89 7.69 19.75
C VAL A 296 -9.07 6.72 19.85
N ALA A 297 -8.87 5.43 19.64
CA ALA A 297 -9.92 4.42 19.84
C ALA A 297 -10.16 4.08 21.32
N ALA A 298 -9.22 4.38 22.21
CA ALA A 298 -9.29 4.13 23.65
C ALA A 298 -9.79 5.34 24.47
N GLY A 299 -9.93 6.51 23.85
CA GLY A 299 -10.49 7.73 24.44
C GLY A 299 -11.85 8.08 23.83
#